data_AF-A0A914QMW2-F1
#
_entry.id   AF-A0A914QMW2-F1
#
_cell.length_a   1.000
_cell.length_b   1.000
_cell.length_c   1.000
_cell.angle_alpha   90.00
_cell.angle_beta   90.00
_cell.angle_gamma   90.00
#
_symmetry.space_group_name_H-M   'P 1'
#
loop_
_entity.id
_entity.type
_entity.pdbx_description
1 polymer ?
#
loop_
_entity_poly.entity_id
_entity_poly.type
_entity_poly.pdbx_seq_one_letter_code
_entity_poly.pdbx_strand_id
1 'polypeptide(L)'
;MCGLNWCITCKFYRPPRSAHCTQCNRCVERYDHHSFIGCVGRRNYCYFFLLLIFLSLHLLFVSALALTFTLTTNNPILSPSNLCAYVLMFICTLLAVPILGLTGFHIILVLRERTTNEHVNGKFCLGFNPFYTGFYSNFIRAFCASQYPNFNQEKERKNGMHLTVSYFPEYHTSDGHNKEIMNEKSGIRITPFVQLSLNTSTKSNTEG
;
A
#
# COMPACT_ATOMS: atom_id res chain seq x y z
N MET A 1 -2.09 14.45 -1.26
CA MET A 1 -1.01 14.97 -2.14
C MET A 1 -0.17 13.82 -2.66
N CYS A 2 -0.21 13.54 -3.97
CA CYS A 2 0.65 12.56 -4.63
C CYS A 2 1.93 13.27 -5.12
N GLY A 3 2.81 13.67 -4.20
CA GLY A 3 4.14 14.19 -4.53
C GLY A 3 5.21 13.10 -4.43
N LEU A 4 6.28 13.23 -5.21
CA LEU A 4 7.50 12.44 -5.02
C LEU A 4 8.12 12.82 -3.67
N ASN A 5 8.24 11.84 -2.78
CA ASN A 5 8.77 12.08 -1.44
C ASN A 5 10.22 11.60 -1.35
N TRP A 6 11.16 12.51 -1.14
CA TRP A 6 12.56 12.14 -0.90
C TRP A 6 12.70 11.29 0.38
N CYS A 7 13.59 10.30 0.35
CA CYS A 7 14.03 9.56 1.53
C CYS A 7 15.44 9.98 1.90
N ILE A 8 15.59 10.62 3.07
CA ILE A 8 16.88 11.12 3.56
C ILE A 8 17.85 9.98 3.83
N THR A 9 17.37 8.83 4.31
CA THR A 9 18.19 7.66 4.66
C THR A 9 18.67 6.92 3.41
N CYS A 10 17.76 6.58 2.50
CA CYS A 10 18.08 5.79 1.31
C CYS A 10 18.56 6.62 0.12
N LYS A 11 18.53 7.96 0.20
CA LYS A 11 19.02 8.90 -0.81
C LYS A 11 18.38 8.74 -2.20
N PHE A 12 17.06 8.52 -2.24
CA PHE A 12 16.31 8.49 -3.50
C PHE A 12 14.87 8.98 -3.32
N TYR A 13 14.23 9.37 -4.43
CA TYR A 13 12.81 9.71 -4.45
C TYR A 13 11.95 8.45 -4.37
N ARG A 14 11.10 8.38 -3.35
CA ARG A 14 10.21 7.24 -3.13
C ARG A 14 9.08 7.24 -4.17
N PRO A 15 8.81 6.09 -4.82
CA PRO A 15 7.60 5.93 -5.62
C PRO A 15 6.35 6.20 -4.79
N PRO A 16 5.22 6.57 -5.43
CA PRO A 16 3.94 6.71 -4.75
C PRO A 16 3.64 5.49 -3.86
N ARG A 17 3.01 5.74 -2.69
CA ARG A 17 2.63 4.72 -1.69
C ARG A 17 3.81 3.96 -1.05
N SER A 18 5.05 4.29 -1.36
CA SER A 18 6.22 3.73 -0.70
C SER A 18 6.52 4.48 0.61
N ALA A 19 6.98 3.77 1.63
CA ALA A 19 7.41 4.37 2.90
C ALA A 19 8.74 3.78 3.37
N HIS A 20 9.50 4.58 4.13
CA HIS A 20 10.72 4.10 4.76
C HIS A 20 10.35 3.49 6.11
N CYS A 21 10.72 2.22 6.32
CA CYS A 21 10.60 1.59 7.63
C CYS A 21 11.92 1.76 8.37
N THR A 22 11.89 2.47 9.50
CA THR A 22 13.06 2.71 10.36
C THR A 22 13.59 1.41 10.95
N GLN A 23 12.71 0.49 11.36
CA GLN A 23 13.09 -0.80 11.95
C GLN A 23 13.84 -1.71 10.98
N CYS A 24 13.42 -1.73 9.71
CA CYS A 24 14.11 -2.51 8.68
C CYS A 24 15.14 -1.69 7.89
N ASN A 25 15.33 -0.41 8.23
CA ASN A 25 16.19 0.56 7.56
C ASN A 25 16.12 0.54 6.02
N ARG A 26 14.91 0.39 5.47
CA ARG A 26 14.70 0.27 4.02
C ARG A 26 13.37 0.86 3.57
N CYS A 27 13.35 1.36 2.35
CA CYS A 27 12.12 1.76 1.67
C CYS A 27 11.36 0.54 1.17
N VAL A 28 10.07 0.46 1.50
CA VAL A 28 9.16 -0.61 1.10
C VAL A 28 8.10 -0.04 0.17
N GLU A 29 7.94 -0.67 -1.00
CA GLU A 29 6.93 -0.31 -1.98
C GLU A 29 5.53 -0.75 -1.53
N ARG A 30 4.52 0.12 -1.75
CA ARG A 30 3.14 -0.05 -1.26
C ARG A 30 3.14 -0.51 0.21
N TYR A 31 3.81 0.26 1.05
CA TYR A 31 4.03 -0.08 2.46
C TYR A 31 2.69 -0.18 3.19
N ASP A 32 2.49 -1.28 3.90
CA ASP A 32 1.31 -1.54 4.71
C ASP A 32 1.60 -1.31 6.18
N HIS A 33 2.50 -2.12 6.75
CA HIS A 33 2.95 -2.00 8.14
C HIS A 33 4.25 -2.78 8.36
N HIS A 34 4.86 -2.59 9.52
CA HIS A 34 5.93 -3.44 10.02
C HIS A 34 5.33 -4.32 11.12
N SER A 35 5.38 -5.64 10.93
CA SER A 35 4.99 -6.63 11.93
C SER A 35 6.24 -7.24 12.57
N PHE A 36 6.04 -8.13 13.54
CA PHE A 36 7.12 -8.85 14.21
C PHE A 36 7.98 -9.71 13.26
N ILE A 37 7.40 -10.18 12.14
CA ILE A 37 8.12 -10.98 11.13
C ILE A 37 8.87 -10.06 10.14
N GLY A 38 8.49 -8.79 10.07
CA GLY A 38 9.09 -7.78 9.21
C GLY A 38 8.06 -6.93 8.47
N CYS A 39 8.50 -6.22 7.44
CA CYS A 39 7.61 -5.34 6.67
C CYS A 39 6.65 -6.12 5.76
N VAL A 40 5.39 -5.72 5.79
CA VAL A 40 4.38 -6.08 4.81
C VAL A 40 4.24 -4.94 3.80
N GLY A 41 4.33 -5.29 2.52
CA GLY A 41 4.18 -4.37 1.39
C GLY A 41 3.91 -5.12 0.09
N ARG A 42 4.14 -4.49 -1.07
CA ARG A 42 3.67 -5.01 -2.37
C ARG A 42 4.02 -6.49 -2.62
N ARG A 43 5.26 -6.89 -2.33
CA ARG A 43 5.78 -8.21 -2.71
C ARG A 43 5.25 -9.36 -1.85
N ASN A 44 4.82 -9.10 -0.62
CA ASN A 44 4.39 -10.13 0.33
C ASN A 44 2.97 -9.93 0.87
N TYR A 45 2.27 -8.86 0.47
CA TYR A 45 0.90 -8.60 0.91
C TYR A 45 -0.06 -9.75 0.59
N CYS A 46 0.04 -10.36 -0.60
CA CYS A 46 -0.80 -11.49 -1.01
C CYS A 46 -0.66 -12.67 -0.03
N TYR A 47 0.58 -13.04 0.34
CA TYR A 47 0.83 -14.12 1.29
C TYR A 47 0.32 -13.80 2.69
N PHE A 48 0.53 -12.56 3.16
CA PHE A 48 0.00 -12.10 4.44
C PHE A 48 -1.53 -12.19 4.47
N PHE A 49 -2.20 -11.73 3.40
CA PHE A 49 -3.65 -11.73 3.35
C PHE A 49 -4.24 -13.15 3.21
N LEU A 50 -3.62 -14.01 2.39
CA LEU A 50 -3.98 -15.42 2.31
C LEU A 50 -3.80 -16.14 3.66
N LEU A 51 -2.71 -15.87 4.38
CA LEU A 51 -2.50 -16.41 5.73
C LEU A 51 -3.65 -16.04 6.66
N LEU A 52 -4.09 -14.78 6.67
CA LEU A 52 -5.23 -14.35 7.49
C LEU A 52 -6.52 -15.08 7.13
N ILE A 53 -6.81 -15.23 5.84
CA ILE A 53 -8.00 -15.95 5.36
C ILE A 53 -7.94 -17.43 5.75
N PHE A 54 -6.84 -18.12 5.45
CA PHE A 54 -6.70 -19.54 5.77
C PHE A 54 -6.68 -19.80 7.27
N LEU A 55 -6.05 -18.95 8.07
CA LEU A 55 -6.05 -19.07 9.52
C LEU A 55 -7.47 -18.86 10.08
N SER A 56 -8.21 -17.87 9.56
CA SER A 56 -9.61 -17.63 9.92
C SER A 56 -10.47 -18.86 9.63
N LEU A 57 -10.37 -19.41 8.41
CA LEU A 57 -11.12 -20.60 8.00
C LEU A 57 -10.72 -21.83 8.84
N HIS A 58 -9.44 -22.00 9.14
CA HIS A 58 -8.94 -23.12 9.94
C HIS A 58 -9.50 -23.08 11.37
N LEU A 59 -9.48 -21.92 12.03
CA LEU A 59 -10.02 -21.77 13.39
C LEU A 59 -11.53 -22.07 13.44
N LEU A 60 -12.29 -21.61 12.44
CA LEU A 60 -13.72 -21.91 12.32
C LEU A 60 -13.95 -23.39 12.05
N PHE A 61 -13.16 -23.99 11.16
CA PHE A 61 -13.26 -25.40 10.78
C PHE A 61 -12.98 -26.33 11.97
N VAL A 62 -11.88 -26.11 12.70
CA VAL A 62 -11.55 -26.91 13.89
C VAL A 62 -12.62 -26.77 14.97
N SER A 63 -13.13 -25.55 15.19
CA SER A 63 -14.22 -25.32 16.16
C SER A 63 -15.51 -26.05 15.75
N ALA A 64 -15.86 -26.05 14.45
CA ALA A 64 -17.03 -26.74 13.93
C ALA A 64 -16.89 -28.27 14.03
N LEU A 65 -15.70 -28.81 13.76
CA LEU A 65 -15.42 -30.24 13.93
C LEU A 65 -15.52 -30.66 15.40
N ALA A 66 -14.94 -29.87 16.32
CA ALA A 66 -15.01 -30.16 17.74
C ALA A 66 -16.46 -30.08 18.27
N LEU A 67 -17.24 -29.09 17.82
CA LEU A 67 -18.67 -29.01 18.13
C LEU A 67 -19.42 -30.25 17.62
N THR A 68 -19.22 -30.59 16.34
CA THR A 68 -19.84 -31.77 15.72
C THR A 68 -19.48 -33.05 16.48
N PHE A 69 -18.21 -33.21 16.87
CA PHE A 69 -17.76 -34.34 17.67
C PHE A 69 -18.52 -34.43 19.00
N THR A 70 -18.64 -33.33 19.75
CA THR A 70 -19.36 -33.33 21.05
C THR A 70 -20.86 -33.58 20.92
N LEU A 71 -21.48 -33.20 19.79
CA LEU A 71 -22.91 -33.41 19.53
C LEU A 71 -23.24 -34.81 19.01
N THR A 72 -22.30 -35.47 18.33
CA THR A 72 -22.51 -36.79 17.72
C THR A 72 -22.11 -37.93 18.64
N THR A 73 -21.31 -37.68 19.66
CA THR A 73 -20.88 -38.71 20.61
C THR A 73 -21.93 -38.91 21.72
N ASN A 74 -22.16 -40.17 22.09
CA ASN A 74 -23.00 -40.53 23.25
C ASN A 74 -22.23 -40.52 24.58
N ASN A 75 -21.01 -39.97 24.58
CA ASN A 75 -20.22 -39.84 25.80
C ASN A 75 -20.85 -38.80 26.75
N PRO A 76 -20.74 -38.98 28.08
CA PRO A 76 -21.18 -37.96 29.03
C PRO A 76 -20.45 -36.64 28.78
N ILE A 77 -21.09 -35.53 29.14
CA ILE A 77 -20.56 -34.16 28.91
C ILE A 77 -19.17 -34.00 29.55
N LEU A 78 -18.95 -34.58 30.73
CA LEU A 78 -17.67 -34.52 31.46
C LEU A 78 -16.72 -35.68 31.09
N SER A 79 -16.93 -36.39 29.98
CA SER A 79 -15.94 -37.36 29.51
C SER A 79 -14.62 -36.66 29.18
N PRO A 80 -13.45 -37.31 29.37
CA PRO A 80 -12.17 -36.71 29.02
C PRO A 80 -12.09 -36.25 27.55
N SER A 81 -12.71 -37.00 26.63
CA SER A 81 -12.77 -36.65 25.21
C SER A 81 -13.55 -35.36 24.94
N ASN A 82 -14.73 -35.21 25.56
CA ASN A 82 -15.57 -34.02 25.41
C ASN A 82 -14.93 -32.81 26.09
N LEU A 83 -14.29 -33.00 27.24
CA LEU A 83 -13.56 -31.94 27.93
C LEU A 83 -12.42 -31.39 27.05
N CYS A 84 -11.62 -32.27 26.43
CA CYS A 84 -10.59 -31.85 25.47
C CYS A 84 -11.18 -31.07 24.29
N ALA A 85 -12.32 -31.52 23.75
CA ALA A 85 -13.00 -30.82 22.65
C ALA A 85 -13.49 -29.42 23.07
N TYR A 86 -14.08 -29.28 24.26
CA TYR A 86 -14.51 -27.98 24.79
C TYR A 86 -13.34 -27.02 25.03
N VAL A 87 -12.23 -27.52 25.59
CA VAL A 87 -11.00 -26.73 25.76
C VAL A 87 -10.47 -26.27 24.40
N LEU A 88 -10.42 -27.16 23.41
CA LEU A 88 -9.99 -26.82 22.05
C LEU A 88 -10.91 -25.77 21.43
N MET A 89 -12.23 -25.94 21.50
CA MET A 89 -13.21 -24.96 21.00
C MET A 89 -13.04 -23.60 21.67
N PHE A 90 -12.82 -23.57 22.99
CA PHE A 90 -12.63 -22.35 23.74
C PHE A 90 -11.36 -21.61 23.27
N ILE A 91 -10.24 -22.31 23.16
CA ILE A 91 -8.98 -21.74 22.66
C ILE A 91 -9.15 -21.25 21.22
N CYS A 92 -9.73 -22.06 20.33
CA CYS A 92 -9.98 -21.66 18.94
C CYS A 92 -10.88 -20.44 18.85
N THR A 93 -11.92 -20.34 19.68
CA THR A 93 -12.82 -19.17 19.71
C THR A 93 -12.10 -17.92 20.20
N LEU A 94 -11.32 -18.03 21.29
CA LEU A 94 -10.53 -16.91 21.81
C LEU A 94 -9.54 -16.38 20.77
N LEU A 95 -8.89 -17.27 20.01
CA LEU A 95 -7.96 -16.89 18.94
C LEU A 95 -8.70 -16.37 17.70
N ALA A 96 -9.91 -16.88 17.40
CA ALA A 96 -10.67 -16.47 16.23
C ALA A 96 -11.11 -15.01 16.30
N VAL A 97 -11.48 -14.49 17.48
CA VAL A 97 -11.96 -13.11 17.63
C VAL A 97 -10.97 -12.07 17.06
N PRO A 98 -9.71 -11.98 17.50
CA PRO A 98 -8.77 -11.00 16.95
C PRO A 98 -8.40 -11.29 15.50
N ILE A 99 -8.28 -12.57 15.11
CA ILE A 99 -7.89 -12.95 13.75
C ILE A 99 -8.99 -12.60 12.75
N LEU A 100 -10.25 -12.91 13.03
CA LEU A 100 -11.40 -12.55 12.19
C LEU A 100 -11.57 -11.03 12.11
N GLY A 101 -11.37 -10.30 13.22
CA GLY A 101 -11.38 -8.85 13.22
C GLY A 101 -10.31 -8.26 12.28
N LEU A 102 -9.08 -8.76 12.37
CA LEU A 102 -7.99 -8.34 11.48
C LEU A 102 -8.26 -8.71 10.01
N THR A 103 -8.76 -9.93 9.75
CA THR A 103 -9.16 -10.36 8.40
C THR A 103 -10.24 -9.45 7.84
N GLY A 104 -11.28 -9.13 8.60
CA GLY A 104 -12.35 -8.22 8.21
C GLY A 104 -11.83 -6.81 7.90
N PHE A 105 -10.95 -6.29 8.74
CA PHE A 105 -10.29 -5.01 8.50
C PHE A 105 -9.51 -5.02 7.16
N HIS A 106 -8.70 -6.06 6.91
CA HIS A 106 -7.95 -6.16 5.65
C HIS A 106 -8.85 -6.40 4.42
N ILE A 107 -9.99 -7.09 4.56
CA ILE A 107 -11.00 -7.19 3.49
C ILE A 107 -11.48 -5.79 3.11
N ILE A 108 -11.84 -4.94 4.08
CA ILE A 108 -12.28 -3.57 3.82
C ILE A 108 -11.18 -2.76 3.13
N LEU A 109 -9.93 -2.92 3.58
CA LEU A 109 -8.78 -2.26 2.96
C LEU A 109 -8.57 -2.69 1.51
N VAL A 110 -8.65 -3.99 1.20
CA VAL A 110 -8.55 -4.51 -0.18
C VAL A 110 -9.68 -3.96 -1.04
N LEU A 111 -10.92 -3.99 -0.55
CA LEU A 111 -12.10 -3.49 -1.29
C LEU A 111 -11.96 -2.00 -1.61
N ARG A 112 -11.41 -1.20 -0.68
CA ARG A 112 -11.18 0.24 -0.84
C ARG A 112 -9.86 0.58 -1.52
N GLU A 113 -9.04 -0.43 -1.85
CA GLU A 113 -7.68 -0.27 -2.36
C GLU A 113 -6.81 0.61 -1.44
N ARG A 114 -6.78 0.36 -0.14
CA ARG A 114 -5.95 1.16 0.78
C ARG A 114 -4.97 0.25 1.51
N THR A 115 -3.76 0.76 1.75
CA THR A 115 -2.87 0.11 2.73
C THR A 115 -3.25 0.56 4.14
N THR A 116 -2.88 -0.23 5.15
CA THR A 116 -3.05 0.13 6.56
C THR A 116 -2.38 1.47 6.86
N ASN A 117 -1.16 1.67 6.35
CA ASN A 117 -0.45 2.95 6.45
C ASN A 117 -1.22 4.12 5.83
N GLU A 118 -1.91 3.92 4.70
CA GLU A 118 -2.71 4.98 4.07
C GLU A 118 -3.98 5.30 4.86
N HIS A 119 -4.59 4.28 5.47
CA HIS A 119 -5.76 4.43 6.32
C HIS A 119 -5.40 5.18 7.61
N VAL A 120 -4.37 4.72 8.33
CA VAL A 120 -3.96 5.29 9.63
C VAL A 120 -3.44 6.72 9.49
N ASN A 121 -2.62 7.01 8.47
CA ASN A 121 -2.10 8.36 8.26
C ASN A 121 -3.09 9.28 7.51
N GLY A 122 -4.32 8.83 7.26
CA GLY A 122 -5.34 9.64 6.60
C GLY A 122 -4.92 10.17 5.23
N LYS A 123 -4.14 9.44 4.43
CA LYS A 123 -3.58 9.98 3.17
C LYS A 123 -4.64 10.40 2.13
N PHE A 124 -5.87 9.93 2.29
CA PHE A 124 -7.02 10.22 1.44
C PHE A 124 -8.15 10.86 2.27
N CYS A 125 -7.91 12.06 2.82
CA CYS A 125 -8.89 12.81 3.63
C CYS A 125 -10.19 13.12 2.90
N LEU A 126 -10.13 13.30 1.57
CA LEU A 126 -11.29 13.62 0.71
C LEU A 126 -12.11 12.39 0.28
N GLY A 127 -11.79 11.19 0.81
CA GLY A 127 -12.53 9.96 0.52
C GLY A 127 -12.23 9.33 -0.85
N PHE A 128 -11.89 10.12 -1.87
CA PHE A 128 -11.51 9.63 -3.18
C PHE A 128 -10.13 8.96 -3.16
N ASN A 129 -10.09 7.70 -3.58
CA ASN A 129 -8.84 6.96 -3.76
C ASN A 129 -8.54 6.81 -5.25
N PRO A 130 -7.51 7.47 -5.80
CA PRO A 130 -7.18 7.41 -7.24
C PRO A 130 -6.74 6.02 -7.69
N PHE A 131 -6.42 5.12 -6.76
CA PHE A 131 -6.02 3.76 -7.09
C PHE A 131 -7.21 2.79 -7.14
N TYR A 132 -8.40 3.20 -6.70
CA TYR A 132 -9.61 2.37 -6.75
C TYR A 132 -10.07 2.16 -8.19
N THR A 133 -10.15 0.89 -8.62
CA THR A 133 -10.58 0.51 -9.97
C THR A 133 -11.82 -0.40 -9.97
N GLY A 134 -12.51 -0.50 -8.82
CA GLY A 134 -13.66 -1.39 -8.61
C GLY A 134 -13.33 -2.64 -7.78
N PHE A 135 -14.34 -3.21 -7.12
CA PHE A 135 -14.15 -4.32 -6.16
C PHE A 135 -13.45 -5.55 -6.74
N TYR A 136 -13.90 -6.04 -7.89
CA TYR A 136 -13.34 -7.22 -8.54
C TYR A 136 -11.90 -6.99 -9.03
N SER A 137 -11.65 -5.83 -9.65
CA SER A 137 -10.31 -5.42 -10.09
C SER A 137 -9.34 -5.30 -8.92
N ASN A 138 -9.79 -4.75 -7.79
CA ASN A 138 -8.99 -4.65 -6.57
C ASN A 138 -8.65 -6.02 -5.99
N PHE A 139 -9.63 -6.95 -5.98
CA PHE A 139 -9.42 -8.31 -5.51
C PHE A 139 -8.40 -9.05 -6.38
N ILE A 140 -8.57 -9.05 -7.71
CA ILE A 140 -7.58 -9.63 -8.63
C ILE A 140 -6.22 -8.99 -8.41
N ARG A 141 -6.13 -7.69 -8.18
CA ARG A 141 -4.83 -7.03 -7.94
C ARG A 141 -4.22 -7.36 -6.57
N ALA A 142 -5.03 -7.72 -5.58
CA ALA A 142 -4.52 -8.16 -4.28
C ALA A 142 -3.95 -9.58 -4.34
N PHE A 143 -4.58 -10.47 -5.13
CA PHE A 143 -4.23 -11.90 -5.16
C PHE A 143 -3.41 -12.32 -6.38
N CYS A 144 -3.71 -11.76 -7.56
CA CYS A 144 -3.19 -12.18 -8.85
C CYS A 144 -2.26 -11.14 -9.51
N ALA A 145 -2.03 -9.97 -8.89
CA ALA A 145 -1.07 -9.03 -9.45
C ALA A 145 0.36 -9.57 -9.35
N SER A 146 1.12 -9.35 -10.42
CA SER A 146 2.56 -9.64 -10.42
C SER A 146 3.25 -8.94 -9.25
N GLN A 147 3.99 -9.72 -8.47
CA GLN A 147 4.83 -9.23 -7.37
C GLN A 147 6.03 -8.41 -7.86
N TYR A 148 6.40 -8.60 -9.13
CA TYR A 148 7.48 -7.88 -9.80
C TYR A 148 6.90 -6.87 -10.80
N PRO A 149 7.54 -5.69 -10.97
CA PRO A 149 7.13 -4.80 -12.04
C PRO A 149 7.24 -5.54 -13.38
N ASN A 150 6.23 -5.43 -14.23
CA ASN A 150 6.27 -6.07 -15.53
C ASN A 150 7.29 -5.35 -16.41
N PHE A 151 8.38 -6.03 -16.81
CA PHE A 151 9.47 -5.43 -17.58
C PHE A 151 8.99 -4.77 -18.89
N ASN A 152 7.92 -5.29 -19.49
CA ASN A 152 7.34 -4.74 -20.71
C ASN A 152 6.62 -3.40 -20.47
N GLN A 153 5.98 -3.22 -19.31
CA GLN A 153 5.39 -1.93 -18.93
C GLN A 153 6.45 -0.89 -18.54
N GLU A 154 7.59 -1.31 -17.98
CA GLU A 154 8.74 -0.42 -17.74
C GLU A 154 9.28 0.13 -19.07
N LYS A 155 9.35 -0.71 -20.11
CA LYS A 155 9.78 -0.33 -21.47
C LYS A 155 8.81 0.65 -22.13
N GLU A 156 7.51 0.39 -22.05
CA GLU A 156 6.49 1.32 -22.58
C GLU A 156 6.39 2.63 -21.78
N ARG A 157 6.52 2.60 -20.45
CA ARG A 157 6.58 3.81 -19.61
C ARG A 157 7.81 4.66 -19.91
N LYS A 158 8.97 4.04 -20.15
CA LYS A 158 10.18 4.74 -20.60
C LYS A 158 10.03 5.34 -22.00
N ASN A 159 9.29 4.67 -22.88
CA ASN A 159 9.00 5.16 -24.23
C ASN A 159 7.94 6.29 -24.25
N GLY A 160 7.01 6.32 -23.29
CA GLY A 160 5.99 7.36 -23.17
C GLY A 160 6.38 8.57 -22.30
N MET A 161 7.45 8.46 -21.51
CA MET A 161 7.92 9.52 -20.61
C MET A 161 9.10 10.27 -21.23
N HIS A 162 8.84 11.05 -22.29
CA HIS A 162 9.78 12.06 -22.75
C HIS A 162 9.77 13.21 -21.75
N LEU A 163 10.71 13.17 -20.79
CA LEU A 163 10.95 14.26 -19.83
C LEU A 163 11.48 15.49 -20.57
N THR A 164 10.58 16.37 -21.03
CA THR A 164 10.96 17.75 -21.38
C THR A 164 11.21 18.51 -20.08
N VAL A 165 12.48 18.72 -19.76
CA VAL A 165 12.93 19.64 -18.72
C VAL A 165 12.85 21.06 -19.30
N SER A 166 11.77 21.78 -19.03
CA SER A 166 11.68 23.21 -19.34
C SER A 166 12.31 24.03 -18.21
N TYR A 167 13.44 24.69 -18.51
CA TYR A 167 14.06 25.67 -17.62
C TYR A 167 13.23 26.97 -17.68
N PHE A 168 12.63 27.38 -16.56
CA PHE A 168 12.08 28.73 -16.39
C PHE A 168 12.86 29.45 -15.27
N PRO A 169 13.47 30.63 -15.53
CA PRO A 169 14.09 31.42 -14.48
C PRO A 169 13.05 32.22 -13.70
N GLU A 170 13.11 32.18 -12.38
CA GLU A 170 12.26 32.93 -11.46
C GLU A 170 12.89 34.30 -11.16
N TYR A 171 12.21 35.40 -11.48
CA TYR A 171 12.64 36.77 -11.15
C TYR A 171 12.00 37.20 -9.82
N HIS A 172 12.81 37.37 -8.77
CA HIS A 172 12.38 38.07 -7.56
C HIS A 172 12.83 39.54 -7.64
N THR A 173 11.89 40.46 -7.77
CA THR A 173 12.10 41.89 -7.51
C THR A 173 11.75 42.16 -6.04
N SER A 174 12.72 42.65 -5.27
CA SER A 174 12.46 43.29 -3.97
C SER A 174 12.74 44.79 -4.11
N ASP A 175 11.87 45.58 -3.48
CA ASP A 175 11.64 47.01 -3.68
C ASP A 175 12.88 47.93 -3.56
N GLY A 176 12.81 49.05 -4.29
CA GLY A 176 13.17 50.37 -3.75
C GLY A 176 14.47 51.05 -4.22
N HIS A 177 14.29 52.08 -5.05
CA HIS A 177 15.10 53.31 -5.14
C HIS A 177 16.29 53.40 -6.13
N ASN A 178 16.35 54.56 -6.80
CA ASN A 178 17.25 55.03 -7.89
C ASN A 178 18.76 54.78 -7.70
N LYS A 179 19.48 54.46 -8.81
CA LYS A 179 20.52 55.28 -9.48
C LYS A 179 21.43 54.46 -10.43
N GLU A 180 21.66 55.03 -11.61
CA GLU A 180 22.84 55.01 -12.50
C GLU A 180 23.90 53.85 -12.51
N ILE A 181 24.15 53.37 -13.75
CA ILE A 181 25.46 53.12 -14.42
C ILE A 181 26.39 51.96 -13.93
N MET A 182 26.68 51.07 -14.91
CA MET A 182 27.87 50.21 -15.15
C MET A 182 28.07 48.82 -14.49
N ASN A 183 28.19 47.85 -15.41
CA ASN A 183 29.23 46.83 -15.61
C ASN A 183 29.42 45.62 -14.66
N GLU A 184 29.40 44.44 -15.30
CA GLU A 184 30.17 43.20 -15.07
C GLU A 184 30.22 42.49 -13.70
N LYS A 185 30.14 41.14 -13.82
CA LYS A 185 30.63 40.07 -12.92
C LYS A 185 29.65 39.50 -11.89
N SER A 186 29.08 38.38 -12.31
CA SER A 186 29.04 37.06 -11.65
C SER A 186 28.41 36.90 -10.26
N GLY A 187 27.41 36.02 -10.17
CA GLY A 187 27.14 35.29 -8.92
C GLY A 187 25.71 34.81 -8.67
N ILE A 188 24.94 34.35 -9.67
CA ILE A 188 23.58 33.84 -9.43
C ILE A 188 23.63 32.36 -9.02
N ARG A 189 23.26 32.05 -7.76
CA ARG A 189 22.94 30.68 -7.35
C ARG A 189 21.51 30.35 -7.76
N ILE A 190 21.36 29.38 -8.67
CA ILE A 190 20.07 28.89 -9.16
C ILE A 190 19.64 27.70 -8.30
N THR A 191 18.52 27.78 -7.59
CA THR A 191 17.86 26.62 -6.95
C THR A 191 16.77 26.07 -7.87
N PRO A 192 16.74 24.77 -8.21
CA PRO A 192 15.76 24.25 -9.16
C PRO A 192 14.41 23.97 -8.48
N PHE A 193 13.32 24.52 -9.04
CA PHE A 193 11.94 24.14 -8.74
C PHE A 193 11.42 23.18 -9.83
N VAL A 194 10.78 22.08 -9.45
CA VAL A 194 10.26 21.06 -10.39
C VAL A 194 8.75 21.21 -10.50
N GLN A 195 8.25 21.59 -11.69
CA GLN A 195 6.83 21.55 -12.02
C GLN A 195 6.56 20.41 -13.01
N LEU A 196 5.71 19.44 -12.62
CA LEU A 196 5.32 18.30 -13.44
C LEU A 196 4.10 18.65 -14.30
N SER A 197 4.24 18.72 -15.63
CA SER A 197 3.10 18.70 -16.56
C SER A 197 2.97 17.34 -17.23
N LEU A 198 1.84 16.66 -17.02
CA LEU A 198 1.48 15.41 -17.72
C LEU A 198 0.89 15.76 -19.08
N ASN A 199 1.59 15.43 -20.18
CA ASN A 199 1.01 15.43 -21.52
C ASN A 199 0.37 14.05 -21.78
N THR A 200 -0.95 13.97 -21.69
CA THR A 200 -1.69 12.77 -22.12
C THR A 200 -1.96 12.87 -23.62
N SER A 201 -1.15 12.21 -24.44
CA SER A 201 -1.49 12.02 -25.85
C SER A 201 -2.53 10.91 -25.96
N THR A 202 -3.80 11.30 -26.05
CA THR A 202 -4.91 10.40 -26.38
C THR A 202 -4.81 10.04 -27.86
N LYS A 203 -4.43 8.79 -28.18
CA LYS A 203 -4.67 8.25 -29.52
C LYS A 203 -6.17 8.01 -29.69
N SER A 204 -6.82 8.87 -30.45
CA SER A 204 -8.15 8.64 -30.99
C SER A 204 -8.06 7.51 -32.03
N ASN A 205 -8.62 6.34 -31.73
CA ASN A 205 -8.91 5.33 -32.75
C ASN A 205 -10.08 5.85 -33.59
N THR A 206 -9.80 6.23 -34.84
CA THR A 206 -10.80 6.30 -35.90
C THR A 206 -10.89 4.92 -36.54
N GLU A 207 -11.97 4.21 -36.28
CA GLU A 207 -12.40 3.07 -37.11
C GLU A 207 -13.10 3.64 -38.35
N GLY A 208 -12.64 3.22 -39.52
CA GLY A 208 -13.29 3.37 -40.82
C GLY A 208 -13.27 2.01 -41.51
#